data_AF-A0A962XGZ0-F1
#
_entry.id   AF-A0A962XGZ0-F1
#
_cell.length_a   1.000
_cell.length_b   1.000
_cell.length_c   1.000
_cell.angle_alpha   90.00
_cell.angle_beta   90.00
_cell.angle_gamma   90.00
#
_symmetry.space_group_name_H-M   'P 1'
#
loop_
_entity.id
_entity.type
_entity.pdbx_description
1 polymer ?
#
loop_
_entity_poly.entity_id
_entity_poly.type
_entity_poly.pdbx_seq_one_letter_code
_entity_poly.pdbx_strand_id
1 'polypeptide(L)'
;MKSLLNVALIVLLILGSSACTVMIDPSSGSSAAVAGNNSAAFMDRQQQTAEFARVNLERLKQDMAAGQGEYLSSLATLLQIEPGRQPEFFAFTQEKFITLFPSDQTTTDEMLTALNRELRADPRFGVHVALN
;
A
#
# COMPACT_ATOMS: atom_id res chain seq x y z
N MET A 1 -47.01 -7.07 1.51
CA MET A 1 -47.71 -7.02 0.20
C MET A 1 -46.62 -6.97 -0.87
N LYS A 2 -46.23 -8.14 -1.40
CA LYS A 2 -46.56 -8.62 -2.78
C LYS A 2 -45.89 -7.77 -3.86
N SER A 3 -44.73 -8.23 -4.33
CA SER A 3 -44.51 -8.78 -5.70
C SER A 3 -44.03 -7.65 -6.62
N LEU A 4 -42.96 -7.74 -7.42
CA LEU A 4 -42.71 -8.62 -8.57
C LEU A 4 -41.21 -8.42 -8.91
N LEU A 5 -40.31 -9.42 -8.91
CA LEU A 5 -40.10 -10.44 -9.95
C LEU A 5 -40.03 -9.81 -11.35
N ASN A 6 -38.83 -9.49 -11.85
CA ASN A 6 -38.60 -9.30 -13.28
C ASN A 6 -37.27 -9.96 -13.70
N VAL A 7 -37.43 -11.06 -14.42
CA VAL A 7 -36.40 -11.87 -15.06
C VAL A 7 -36.32 -11.41 -16.52
N ALA A 8 -35.14 -11.07 -17.03
CA ALA A 8 -34.84 -11.21 -18.46
C ALA A 8 -33.33 -11.22 -18.70
N LEU A 9 -32.84 -12.42 -19.02
CA LEU A 9 -31.56 -12.75 -19.60
C LEU A 9 -31.51 -12.26 -21.05
N ILE A 10 -30.49 -11.47 -21.42
CA ILE A 10 -30.10 -11.30 -22.84
C ILE A 10 -28.57 -11.33 -22.91
N VAL A 11 -28.06 -12.51 -23.25
CA VAL A 11 -26.72 -12.71 -23.83
C VAL A 11 -26.79 -12.22 -25.27
N LEU A 12 -25.91 -11.29 -25.68
CA LEU A 12 -25.56 -11.17 -27.10
C LEU A 12 -24.13 -10.69 -27.29
N LEU A 13 -23.37 -11.66 -27.79
CA LEU A 13 -22.04 -11.63 -28.36
C LEU A 13 -22.04 -10.72 -29.59
N ILE A 14 -21.21 -9.68 -29.64
CA ILE A 14 -20.87 -8.99 -30.90
C ILE A 14 -19.35 -8.90 -31.00
N LEU A 15 -18.80 -9.77 -31.85
CA LEU A 15 -17.45 -9.67 -32.40
C LEU A 15 -17.48 -8.72 -33.60
N GLY A 16 -16.45 -7.88 -33.72
CA GLY A 16 -16.00 -7.37 -35.02
C GLY A 16 -15.98 -5.85 -35.15
N SER A 17 -14.81 -5.25 -34.93
CA SER A 17 -14.43 -3.97 -35.56
C SER A 17 -12.91 -3.94 -35.67
N SER A 18 -12.39 -4.56 -36.74
CA SER A 18 -11.00 -4.41 -37.16
C SER A 18 -10.93 -3.34 -38.25
N ALA A 19 -10.44 -2.15 -37.90
CA ALA A 19 -9.72 -1.29 -38.82
C ALA A 19 -8.91 -0.27 -38.00
N CYS A 20 -7.59 -0.36 -38.13
CA CYS A 20 -6.59 0.45 -37.47
C CYS A 20 -6.66 1.92 -37.91
N THR A 21 -6.56 2.84 -36.94
CA THR A 21 -5.63 3.97 -37.06
C THR A 21 -5.40 4.56 -35.67
N VAL A 22 -4.17 4.44 -35.18
CA VAL A 22 -3.44 5.48 -34.44
C VAL A 22 -1.97 5.06 -34.56
N MET A 23 -1.28 5.75 -35.47
CA MET A 23 0.14 6.01 -35.33
C MET A 23 0.24 7.36 -34.63
N ILE A 24 1.02 7.45 -33.54
CA ILE A 24 1.88 8.57 -33.09
C ILE A 24 2.38 8.21 -31.65
N ASP A 25 3.54 7.52 -31.63
CA ASP A 25 4.80 7.69 -30.85
C ASP A 25 4.82 8.29 -29.40
N PRO A 26 5.92 8.15 -28.62
CA PRO A 26 6.32 6.99 -27.81
C PRO A 26 6.58 7.43 -26.35
N SER A 27 5.99 6.80 -25.35
CA SER A 27 6.50 6.92 -23.97
C SER A 27 6.01 5.76 -23.14
N SER A 28 6.97 4.89 -22.84
CA SER A 28 7.13 4.08 -21.63
C SER A 28 5.88 3.85 -20.77
N GLY A 29 5.44 2.61 -20.76
CA GLY A 29 4.47 2.13 -19.80
C GLY A 29 3.85 0.83 -20.27
N SER A 30 4.68 -0.20 -20.43
CA SER A 30 4.24 -1.56 -20.70
C SER A 30 3.14 -1.94 -19.69
N SER A 31 1.88 -1.92 -20.11
CA SER A 31 0.83 -2.72 -19.51
C SER A 31 1.10 -4.18 -19.88
N ALA A 32 2.21 -4.71 -19.35
CA ALA A 32 2.46 -6.12 -19.32
C ALA A 32 1.50 -6.71 -18.27
N ALA A 33 0.47 -7.39 -18.75
CA ALA A 33 -0.15 -8.44 -17.97
C ALA A 33 0.95 -9.45 -17.59
N VAL A 34 1.58 -9.28 -16.43
CA VAL A 34 2.55 -10.24 -15.92
C VAL A 34 1.80 -11.26 -15.07
N ALA A 35 1.47 -12.36 -15.71
CA ALA A 35 1.44 -13.63 -15.00
C ALA A 35 2.88 -13.94 -14.57
N GLY A 36 3.14 -13.97 -13.27
CA GLY A 36 4.35 -14.60 -12.70
C GLY A 36 5.54 -13.70 -12.42
N ASN A 37 5.53 -13.04 -11.26
CA ASN A 37 6.64 -13.05 -10.28
C ASN A 37 6.19 -12.25 -9.04
N ASN A 38 5.66 -12.94 -8.02
CA ASN A 38 5.31 -12.29 -6.74
C ASN A 38 6.49 -11.51 -6.15
N SER A 39 7.72 -11.96 -6.39
CA SER A 39 8.96 -11.32 -5.95
C SER A 39 9.21 -9.96 -6.62
N ALA A 40 8.92 -9.82 -7.91
CA ALA A 40 9.12 -8.55 -8.62
C ALA A 40 8.11 -7.49 -8.17
N ALA A 41 6.84 -7.88 -8.03
CA ALA A 41 5.79 -7.00 -7.51
C ALA A 41 6.01 -6.63 -6.03
N PHE A 42 6.60 -7.53 -5.24
CA PHE A 42 6.95 -7.26 -3.85
C PHE A 42 8.11 -6.29 -3.73
N MET A 43 9.17 -6.46 -4.53
CA MET A 43 10.31 -5.53 -4.57
C MET A 43 9.88 -4.13 -5.02
N ASP A 44 9.03 -4.04 -6.04
CA ASP A 44 8.45 -2.77 -6.51
C ASP A 44 7.68 -2.05 -5.40
N ARG A 45 6.87 -2.78 -4.62
CA ARG A 45 6.13 -2.20 -3.49
C ARG A 45 7.04 -1.75 -2.35
N GLN A 46 8.08 -2.52 -2.01
CA GLN A 46 9.03 -2.11 -0.98
C GLN A 46 9.73 -0.81 -1.38
N GLN A 47 10.14 -0.70 -2.65
CA GLN A 47 10.71 0.53 -3.19
C GLN A 47 9.71 1.69 -3.16
N GLN A 48 8.45 1.46 -3.57
CA GLN A 48 7.41 2.46 -3.51
C GLN A 48 7.16 2.95 -2.07
N THR A 49 7.15 2.03 -1.10
CA THR A 49 6.99 2.36 0.32
C THR A 49 8.16 3.20 0.83
N ALA A 50 9.39 2.82 0.46
CA ALA A 50 10.59 3.55 0.83
C ALA A 50 10.60 4.97 0.24
N GLU A 51 10.29 5.12 -1.05
CA GLU A 51 10.22 6.42 -1.70
C GLU A 51 9.10 7.30 -1.13
N PHE A 52 7.93 6.74 -0.88
CA PHE A 52 6.84 7.45 -0.23
C PHE A 52 7.26 7.95 1.15
N ALA A 53 7.87 7.09 1.96
CA ALA A 53 8.35 7.45 3.30
C ALA A 53 9.48 8.47 3.25
N ARG A 54 10.33 8.41 2.21
CA ARG A 54 11.44 9.35 2.02
C ARG A 54 10.96 10.76 1.71
N VAL A 55 10.01 10.88 0.79
CA VAL A 55 9.45 12.18 0.39
C VAL A 55 8.57 12.79 1.48
N ASN A 56 8.00 11.97 2.37
CA ASN A 56 7.03 12.41 3.39
C ASN A 56 7.51 12.21 4.83
N LEU A 57 8.81 12.03 5.07
CA LEU A 57 9.34 11.65 6.39
C LEU A 57 8.92 12.61 7.51
N GLU A 58 9.01 13.92 7.27
CA GLU A 58 8.63 14.91 8.29
C GLU A 58 7.14 14.88 8.63
N ARG A 59 6.29 14.67 7.62
CA ARG A 59 4.84 14.56 7.81
C ARG A 59 4.48 13.24 8.47
N LEU A 60 5.14 12.16 8.09
CA LEU A 60 5.02 10.86 8.77
C LEU A 60 5.45 10.97 10.23
N LYS A 61 6.52 11.70 10.55
CA LYS A 61 6.92 11.96 11.93
C LYS A 61 5.79 12.62 12.72
N GLN A 62 5.17 13.65 12.17
CA GLN A 62 4.04 14.35 12.80
C GLN A 62 2.82 13.46 12.97
N ASP A 63 2.42 12.73 11.91
CA ASP A 63 1.26 11.85 11.93
C ASP A 63 1.47 10.65 12.89
N MET A 64 2.67 10.07 12.92
CA MET A 64 3.03 8.99 13.86
C MET A 64 3.04 9.49 15.30
N ALA A 65 3.57 10.68 15.57
CA ALA A 65 3.50 11.27 16.91
C ALA A 65 2.05 11.54 17.36
N ALA A 66 1.20 11.96 16.43
CA ALA A 66 -0.22 12.20 16.67
C ALA A 66 -1.04 10.90 16.78
N GLY A 67 -0.55 9.78 16.23
CA GLY A 67 -1.29 8.52 16.12
C GLY A 67 -2.42 8.58 15.08
N GLN A 68 -2.35 9.51 14.13
CA GLN A 68 -3.33 9.69 13.08
C GLN A 68 -2.76 10.59 11.98
N GLY A 69 -3.29 10.46 10.76
CA GLY A 69 -3.01 11.38 9.67
C GLY A 69 -3.01 10.68 8.31
N GLU A 70 -3.06 11.50 7.25
CA GLU A 70 -3.23 11.01 5.89
C GLU A 70 -1.97 10.28 5.38
N TYR A 71 -0.78 10.73 5.78
CA TYR A 71 0.47 10.10 5.37
C TYR A 71 0.68 8.79 6.10
N LEU A 72 0.33 8.74 7.39
CA LEU A 72 0.35 7.49 8.15
C LEU A 72 -0.67 6.47 7.63
N SER A 73 -1.87 6.92 7.25
CA SER A 73 -2.89 6.08 6.60
C SER A 73 -2.42 5.55 5.24
N SER A 74 -1.76 6.39 4.44
CA SER A 74 -1.19 6.00 3.15
C SER A 74 -0.06 4.98 3.35
N LEU A 75 0.82 5.20 4.34
CA LEU A 75 1.87 4.24 4.68
C LEU A 75 1.28 2.89 5.11
N ALA A 76 0.25 2.88 5.95
CA ALA A 76 -0.42 1.65 6.37
C ALA A 76 -1.02 0.89 5.17
N THR A 77 -1.56 1.61 4.19
CA THR A 77 -2.11 1.04 2.95
C THR A 77 -1.01 0.43 2.08
N LEU A 78 0.13 1.11 1.95
CA LEU A 78 1.32 0.60 1.24
C LEU A 78 1.90 -0.65 1.91
N LEU A 79 1.84 -0.72 3.24
CA LEU A 79 2.20 -1.90 4.03
C LEU A 79 1.13 -3.01 4.03
N GLN A 80 0.04 -2.85 3.26
CA GLN A 80 -1.10 -3.77 3.19
C GLN A 80 -1.76 -4.06 4.54
N ILE A 81 -1.81 -3.06 5.42
CA ILE A 81 -2.56 -3.16 6.65
C ILE A 81 -4.05 -2.96 6.32
N GLU A 82 -4.84 -4.00 6.60
CA GLU A 82 -6.29 -3.99 6.48
C GLU A 82 -6.88 -2.72 7.11
N PRO A 83 -7.86 -2.06 6.48
CA PRO A 83 -8.42 -0.80 6.97
C PRO A 83 -8.99 -0.91 8.39
N GLY A 84 -9.56 -2.06 8.76
CA GLY A 84 -10.04 -2.32 10.12
C GLY A 84 -8.94 -2.40 11.18
N ARG A 85 -7.68 -2.61 10.78
CA ARG A 85 -6.50 -2.73 11.64
C ARG A 85 -5.60 -1.50 11.63
N GLN A 86 -5.88 -0.53 10.76
CA GLN A 86 -5.15 0.73 10.70
C GLN A 86 -5.15 1.50 12.04
N PRO A 87 -6.26 1.56 12.80
CA PRO A 87 -6.23 2.20 14.12
C PRO A 87 -5.24 1.55 15.09
N GLU A 88 -5.12 0.21 15.06
CA GLU A 88 -4.13 -0.51 15.87
C GLU A 88 -2.70 -0.18 15.44
N PHE A 89 -2.46 -0.10 14.13
CA PHE A 89 -1.17 0.29 13.58
C PHE A 89 -0.80 1.73 13.94
N PHE A 90 -1.76 2.66 13.88
CA PHE A 90 -1.48 4.05 14.22
C PHE A 90 -1.11 4.21 15.70
N ALA A 91 -1.89 3.60 16.58
CA ALA A 91 -1.60 3.56 18.01
C ALA A 91 -0.24 2.92 18.29
N PHE A 92 0.12 1.85 17.57
CA PHE A 92 1.43 1.22 17.66
C PHE A 92 2.57 2.17 17.23
N THR A 93 2.44 2.86 16.10
CA THR A 93 3.48 3.82 15.66
C THR A 93 3.65 5.00 16.62
N GLN A 94 2.55 5.42 17.27
CA GLN A 94 2.58 6.44 18.30
C GLN A 94 3.27 5.95 19.58
N GLU A 95 2.92 4.76 20.06
CA GLU A 95 3.56 4.14 21.23
C GLU A 95 5.07 3.97 21.02
N LYS A 96 5.47 3.57 19.80
CA LYS A 96 6.86 3.35 19.41
C LYS A 96 7.54 4.57 18.84
N PHE A 97 6.93 5.76 18.92
CA PHE A 97 7.44 6.97 18.27
C PHE A 97 8.91 7.26 18.61
N ILE A 98 9.28 7.16 19.89
CA ILE A 98 10.66 7.40 20.35
C ILE A 98 11.65 6.35 19.81
N THR A 99 11.19 5.13 19.54
CA THR A 99 11.98 4.08 18.91
C THR A 99 12.11 4.28 17.40
N LEU A 100 11.05 4.79 16.75
CA LEU A 100 11.03 5.08 15.32
C LEU A 100 11.80 6.34 14.95
N PHE A 101 11.82 7.33 15.85
CA PHE A 101 12.52 8.62 15.70
C PHE A 101 13.35 8.92 16.96
N PRO A 102 14.47 8.20 17.19
CA PRO A 102 15.34 8.43 18.33
C PRO A 102 16.02 9.82 18.33
N SER A 103 16.06 10.50 17.18
CA SER A 103 16.63 11.83 17.03
C SER A 103 15.92 12.58 15.89
N ASP A 104 16.00 13.91 15.87
CA ASP A 104 15.50 14.72 14.75
C ASP A 104 16.24 14.50 13.43
N GLN A 105 17.40 13.83 13.47
CA GLN A 105 18.19 13.45 12.30
C GLN A 105 17.91 12.03 11.80
N THR A 106 16.92 11.34 12.37
CA THR A 106 16.57 9.98 11.93
C THR A 106 16.22 9.97 10.45
N THR A 107 16.90 9.12 9.69
CA THR A 107 16.67 8.95 8.27
C THR A 107 15.48 8.01 8.01
N THR A 108 14.96 8.04 6.77
CA THR A 108 13.87 7.15 6.35
C THR A 108 14.25 5.68 6.49
N ASP A 109 15.47 5.31 6.13
CA ASP A 109 15.96 3.94 6.19
C ASP A 109 16.02 3.43 7.64
N GLU A 110 16.51 4.26 8.57
CA GLU A 110 16.51 3.97 10.00
C GLU A 110 15.09 3.81 10.54
N MET A 111 14.18 4.72 10.18
CA MET A 111 12.78 4.66 10.61
C MET A 111 12.07 3.40 10.08
N LEU A 112 12.23 3.06 8.80
CA LEU A 112 11.62 1.86 8.21
C LEU A 112 12.21 0.58 8.78
N THR A 113 13.52 0.56 9.04
CA THR A 113 14.20 -0.57 9.70
C THR A 113 13.68 -0.76 11.12
N ALA A 114 13.56 0.32 11.89
CA ALA A 114 12.99 0.29 13.25
C ALA A 114 11.52 -0.16 13.22
N LEU A 115 10.72 0.38 12.29
CA LEU A 115 9.31 0.01 12.11
C LEU A 115 9.16 -1.48 11.80
N ASN A 116 9.96 -2.00 10.87
CA ASN A 116 9.89 -3.42 10.54
C ASN A 116 10.28 -4.30 11.72
N ARG A 117 11.33 -3.93 12.45
CA ARG A 117 11.77 -4.64 13.65
C ARG A 117 10.66 -4.69 14.70
N GLU A 118 10.06 -3.54 15.02
CA GLU A 118 9.00 -3.47 16.03
C GLU A 118 7.75 -4.23 15.58
N LEU A 119 7.36 -4.14 14.30
CA LEU A 119 6.22 -4.89 13.76
C LEU A 119 6.41 -6.41 13.86
N ARG A 120 7.64 -6.89 13.65
CA ARG A 120 7.98 -8.33 13.78
C ARG A 120 8.04 -8.77 15.25
N ALA A 121 8.44 -7.88 16.15
CA ALA A 121 8.50 -8.14 17.58
C ALA A 121 7.11 -8.10 18.24
N ASP A 122 6.17 -7.34 17.67
CA ASP A 122 4.84 -7.16 18.22
C ASP A 122 3.90 -8.33 17.81
N PRO A 123 3.32 -9.07 18.77
CA PRO A 123 2.46 -10.22 18.47
C PRO A 123 1.18 -9.85 17.72
N ARG A 124 0.75 -8.58 17.73
CA ARG A 124 -0.40 -8.09 16.95
C ARG A 124 -0.11 -8.12 15.45
N PHE A 125 1.14 -8.00 15.04
CA PHE A 125 1.53 -7.90 13.61
C PHE A 125 2.43 -9.07 13.16
N GLY A 126 3.17 -9.69 14.08
CA GLY A 126 4.19 -10.71 13.82
C GLY A 126 3.72 -12.05 13.24
N VAL A 127 2.41 -12.29 13.09
CA VAL A 127 1.89 -13.55 12.51
C VAL A 127 1.78 -13.50 10.97
N HIS A 128 1.79 -12.31 10.36
CA HIS A 128 1.57 -12.16 8.89
C HIS A 128 2.51 -11.18 8.16
N VAL A 129 3.54 -10.63 8.81
CA VAL A 129 4.55 -9.79 8.13
C VAL A 129 5.79 -10.64 7.82
N ALA A 130 5.65 -11.58 6.90
CA ALA A 130 6.79 -12.28 6.31
C ALA A 130 7.43 -11.39 5.24
N LEU A 131 8.31 -10.48 5.65
CA LEU A 131 9.39 -10.04 4.77
C LEU A 131 10.45 -11.15 4.82
N ASN A 132 10.48 -12.01 3.81
CA ASN A 132 11.54 -12.98 3.58
C ASN A 132 12.15 -12.75 2.20
#